data_AF-A0A7S4RRH5-F1
#
_entry.id   AF-A0A7S4RRH5-F1
#
_cell.length_a   1.000
_cell.length_b   1.000
_cell.length_c   1.000
_cell.angle_alpha   90.00
_cell.angle_beta   90.00
_cell.angle_gamma   90.00
#
_symmetry.space_group_name_H-M   'P 1'
#
loop_
_entity.id
_entity.type
_entity.pdbx_description
1 polymer ?
#
loop_
_entity_poly.entity_id
_entity_poly.type
_entity_poly.pdbx_seq_one_letter_code
_entity_poly.pdbx_strand_id
1 'polypeptide(L)'
;QEGCVPSILEVAKLRNPDATGFLTTHADFWFRPSAIVNETGLRLEAIWHLKSGLVNPKYAPGGLHCLSGRDEIVKDTHWHWFGHRNIDSWRAIRRLQHAYGYDPTVCAGWSDGWYVPRSAWDMFTNVSSEFGPIVHEVAIPTVLQILHRHRGVPLQLDGRCWGGCCGNARSTDDILKKTCGHRMNLTQQATRDTLQSMLAEDLKILRRRARAGNA
;
A
#
# COMPACT_ATOMS: atom_id res chain seq x y z
N GLN A 1 16.78 0.69 14.71
CA GLN A 1 15.53 1.27 14.20
C GLN A 1 14.44 0.26 14.55
N GLU A 2 13.66 0.56 15.58
CA GLU A 2 12.49 -0.24 15.93
C GLU A 2 11.47 -0.11 14.78
N GLY A 3 10.87 -1.22 14.35
CA GLY A 3 9.97 -1.24 13.21
C GLY A 3 8.77 -0.33 13.45
N CYS A 4 8.66 0.76 12.67
CA CYS A 4 7.62 1.77 12.88
C CYS A 4 6.19 1.22 12.77
N VAL A 5 5.98 0.16 11.99
CA VAL A 5 4.61 -0.26 11.60
C VAL A 5 3.86 -0.99 12.73
N PRO A 6 4.42 -2.02 13.41
CA PRO A 6 3.78 -2.64 14.57
C PRO A 6 3.32 -1.63 15.64
N SER A 7 4.19 -0.70 16.03
CA SER A 7 3.91 0.27 17.09
C SER A 7 2.82 1.27 16.70
N ILE A 8 2.77 1.70 15.44
CA ILE A 8 1.71 2.60 14.94
C ILE A 8 0.34 1.91 15.01
N LEU A 9 0.28 0.59 14.76
CA LEU A 9 -0.98 -0.14 14.80
C LEU A 9 -1.52 -0.34 16.20
N GLU A 10 -0.66 -0.60 17.17
CA GLU A 10 -1.08 -0.67 18.57
C GLU A 10 -1.61 0.69 19.06
N VAL A 11 -0.98 1.80 18.66
CA VAL A 11 -1.50 3.14 18.95
C VAL A 11 -2.83 3.40 18.23
N ALA A 12 -2.97 2.97 16.97
CA ALA A 12 -4.20 3.13 16.20
C ALA A 12 -5.37 2.34 16.82
N LYS A 13 -5.12 1.10 17.24
CA LYS A 13 -6.08 0.25 17.99
C LYS A 13 -6.57 0.93 19.25
N LEU A 14 -5.64 1.44 20.06
CA LEU A 14 -5.96 2.07 21.34
C LEU A 14 -6.74 3.39 21.16
N ARG A 15 -6.36 4.21 20.17
CA ARG A 15 -6.98 5.52 19.96
C ARG A 15 -8.29 5.47 19.18
N ASN A 16 -8.49 4.44 18.36
CA ASN A 16 -9.65 4.31 17.47
C ASN A 16 -10.24 2.90 17.58
N PRO A 17 -10.87 2.56 18.71
CA PRO A 17 -11.40 1.22 18.95
C PRO A 17 -12.55 0.83 18.02
N ASP A 18 -13.13 1.77 17.25
CA ASP A 18 -14.20 1.51 16.27
C ASP A 18 -13.69 1.49 14.83
N ALA A 19 -12.39 1.71 14.60
CA ALA A 19 -11.83 1.67 13.25
C ALA A 19 -12.00 0.29 12.62
N THR A 20 -12.42 0.26 11.35
CA THR A 20 -12.67 -0.97 10.58
C THR A 20 -11.44 -1.45 9.80
N GLY A 21 -10.41 -0.62 9.73
CA GLY A 21 -9.12 -0.90 9.13
C GLY A 21 -8.27 0.37 9.16
N PHE A 22 -7.04 0.29 8.67
CA PHE A 22 -6.18 1.45 8.55
C PHE A 22 -5.63 1.56 7.14
N LEU A 23 -5.55 2.79 6.67
CA LEU A 23 -4.93 3.17 5.41
C LEU A 23 -3.58 3.81 5.75
N THR A 24 -2.51 3.32 5.15
CA THR A 24 -1.17 3.89 5.23
C THR A 24 -0.77 4.42 3.87
N THR A 25 -0.29 5.66 3.83
CA THR A 25 0.23 6.28 2.61
C THR A 25 1.55 7.01 2.90
N HIS A 26 2.41 7.12 1.89
CA HIS A 26 3.58 7.99 1.93
C HIS A 26 3.16 9.48 1.86
N ALA A 27 4.01 10.41 2.31
CA ALA A 27 3.63 11.81 2.55
C ALA A 27 3.42 12.65 1.27
N ASP A 28 3.97 12.22 0.14
CA ASP A 28 3.81 12.84 -1.19
C ASP A 28 2.79 12.12 -2.08
N PHE A 29 1.93 11.31 -1.44
CA PHE A 29 0.82 10.58 -2.06
C PHE A 29 -0.47 11.41 -2.02
N TRP A 30 -1.16 11.52 -3.14
CA TRP A 30 -2.56 11.95 -3.20
C TRP A 30 -3.47 10.81 -3.61
N PHE A 31 -4.73 10.89 -3.18
CA PHE A 31 -5.79 9.98 -3.56
C PHE A 31 -7.09 10.77 -3.74
N ARG A 32 -7.96 10.24 -4.60
CA ARG A 32 -9.35 10.69 -4.75
C ARG A 32 -10.26 9.66 -4.08
N PRO A 33 -10.64 9.85 -2.80
CA PRO A 33 -11.41 8.88 -2.03
C PRO A 33 -12.65 8.36 -2.76
N SER A 34 -13.44 9.23 -3.40
CA SER A 34 -14.63 8.81 -4.13
C SER A 34 -14.31 7.92 -5.32
N ALA A 35 -13.22 8.18 -6.05
CA ALA A 35 -12.82 7.37 -7.18
C ALA A 35 -12.35 5.99 -6.71
N ILE A 36 -11.60 5.93 -5.61
CA ILE A 36 -11.24 4.63 -5.01
C ILE A 36 -12.50 3.87 -4.60
N VAL A 37 -13.40 4.47 -3.82
CA VAL A 37 -14.58 3.74 -3.32
C VAL A 37 -15.54 3.36 -4.45
N ASN A 38 -15.87 4.29 -5.35
CA ASN A 38 -16.93 4.10 -6.34
C ASN A 38 -16.41 3.41 -7.61
N GLU A 39 -15.20 3.73 -8.07
CA GLU A 39 -14.68 3.20 -9.34
C GLU A 39 -13.79 1.96 -9.14
N THR A 40 -13.21 1.74 -7.96
CA THR A 40 -12.48 0.50 -7.65
C THR A 40 -13.35 -0.55 -6.99
N GLY A 41 -14.53 -0.17 -6.49
CA GLY A 41 -15.36 -1.06 -5.68
C GLY A 41 -14.60 -1.51 -4.44
N LEU A 42 -13.88 -0.58 -3.79
CA LEU A 42 -13.04 -0.89 -2.63
C LEU A 42 -13.86 -1.64 -1.57
N ARG A 43 -13.41 -2.86 -1.30
CA ARG A 43 -13.95 -3.73 -0.25
C ARG A 43 -13.16 -3.52 1.03
N LEU A 44 -13.80 -2.98 2.07
CA LEU A 44 -13.15 -2.73 3.36
C LEU A 44 -12.84 -4.01 4.13
N GLU A 45 -13.38 -5.15 3.70
CA GLU A 45 -13.01 -6.48 4.17
C GLU A 45 -11.76 -7.05 3.47
N ALA A 46 -11.28 -6.39 2.40
CA ALA A 46 -10.12 -6.79 1.64
C ALA A 46 -8.89 -5.93 1.99
N ILE A 47 -7.70 -6.52 1.85
CA ILE A 47 -6.46 -5.76 1.73
C ILE A 47 -6.54 -4.98 0.42
N TRP A 48 -6.22 -3.68 0.46
CA TRP A 48 -5.99 -2.89 -0.73
C TRP A 48 -4.51 -2.50 -0.84
N HIS A 49 -3.95 -2.67 -2.03
CA HIS A 49 -2.54 -2.41 -2.30
C HIS A 49 -2.34 -1.98 -3.76
N LEU A 50 -1.26 -1.25 -4.03
CA LEU A 50 -0.94 -0.78 -5.37
C LEU A 50 -0.46 -1.95 -6.25
N LYS A 51 -1.13 -2.17 -7.38
CA LYS A 51 -0.78 -3.25 -8.33
C LYS A 51 0.61 -3.04 -8.95
N SER A 52 0.80 -1.84 -9.47
CA SER A 52 1.98 -1.44 -10.24
C SER A 52 2.80 -0.38 -9.51
N GLY A 53 2.37 -0.03 -8.29
CA GLY A 53 2.90 1.07 -7.53
C GLY A 53 2.82 2.42 -8.21
N LEU A 54 3.71 3.30 -7.78
CA LEU A 54 3.89 4.63 -8.31
C LEU A 54 5.19 4.66 -9.11
N VAL A 55 5.08 4.31 -10.38
CA VAL A 55 6.19 4.37 -11.33
C VAL A 55 6.07 5.58 -12.26
N ASN A 56 7.20 6.26 -12.48
CA ASN A 56 7.29 7.30 -13.50
C ASN A 56 6.83 6.71 -14.85
N PRO A 57 5.91 7.37 -15.60
CA PRO A 57 5.38 6.84 -16.86
C PRO A 57 6.43 6.45 -17.91
N LYS A 58 7.67 6.95 -17.78
CA LYS A 58 8.80 6.60 -18.64
C LYS A 58 9.36 5.20 -18.38
N TYR A 59 9.16 4.63 -17.21
CA TYR A 59 9.63 3.29 -16.84
C TYR A 59 8.48 2.29 -16.87
N ALA A 60 8.78 1.04 -17.21
CA ALA A 60 7.78 -0.02 -17.11
C ALA A 60 7.33 -0.17 -15.65
N PRO A 61 6.03 -0.37 -15.39
CA PRO A 61 5.54 -0.57 -14.03
C PRO A 61 6.22 -1.78 -13.39
N GLY A 62 7.00 -1.55 -12.34
CA GLY A 62 7.45 -2.58 -11.42
C GLY A 62 6.29 -3.02 -10.55
N GLY A 63 5.65 -4.14 -10.91
CA GLY A 63 4.58 -4.72 -10.12
C GLY A 63 5.08 -5.52 -8.92
N LEU A 64 4.14 -6.13 -8.20
CA LEU A 64 4.45 -7.13 -7.18
C LEU A 64 5.27 -8.28 -7.79
N HIS A 65 6.46 -8.51 -7.24
CA HIS A 65 7.38 -9.57 -7.61
C HIS A 65 7.65 -10.46 -6.40
N CYS A 66 7.68 -11.78 -6.55
CA CYS A 66 7.93 -12.69 -5.43
C CYS A 66 9.01 -13.71 -5.78
N LEU A 67 9.90 -13.96 -4.82
CA LEU A 67 10.99 -14.92 -4.88
C LEU A 67 10.71 -16.04 -3.89
N SER A 68 10.89 -17.29 -4.29
CA SER A 68 10.55 -18.45 -3.48
C SER A 68 11.76 -19.34 -3.20
N GLY A 69 11.93 -19.69 -1.93
CA GLY A 69 13.04 -20.52 -1.50
C GLY A 69 14.37 -19.77 -1.41
N ARG A 70 15.34 -20.42 -0.77
CA ARG A 70 16.60 -19.78 -0.40
C ARG A 70 17.36 -19.25 -1.60
N ASP A 71 17.45 -20.04 -2.66
CA ASP A 71 18.31 -19.73 -3.79
C ASP A 71 17.80 -18.52 -4.58
N GLU A 72 16.50 -18.46 -4.87
CA GLU A 72 15.90 -17.27 -5.51
C GLU A 72 16.04 -16.03 -4.64
N ILE A 73 15.80 -16.14 -3.34
CA ILE A 73 15.86 -14.98 -2.43
C ILE A 73 17.30 -14.47 -2.24
N VAL A 74 18.25 -15.37 -2.00
CA VAL A 74 19.62 -15.00 -1.62
C VAL A 74 20.48 -14.68 -2.84
N LYS A 75 20.27 -15.35 -3.98
CA LYS A 75 21.08 -15.13 -5.19
C LYS A 75 20.50 -14.07 -6.12
N ASP A 76 19.28 -13.58 -5.87
CA ASP A 76 18.72 -12.50 -6.67
C ASP A 76 19.60 -11.24 -6.63
N THR A 77 19.84 -10.69 -7.81
CA THR A 77 20.67 -9.51 -8.02
C THR A 77 19.88 -8.20 -7.85
N HIS A 78 18.56 -8.28 -7.72
CA HIS A 78 17.60 -7.18 -7.65
C HIS A 78 16.99 -7.03 -6.25
N TRP A 79 17.82 -7.06 -5.21
CA TRP A 79 17.50 -7.21 -3.77
C TRP A 79 16.59 -6.10 -3.12
N HIS A 80 15.80 -5.39 -3.94
CA HIS A 80 14.40 -4.99 -3.72
C HIS A 80 14.08 -3.74 -2.85
N TRP A 81 14.69 -2.55 -2.86
CA TRP A 81 15.32 -1.77 -3.94
C TRP A 81 16.24 -0.62 -3.41
N PHE A 82 16.95 -0.76 -2.27
CA PHE A 82 18.35 -0.28 -2.01
C PHE A 82 18.75 -0.38 -0.46
N GLY A 83 19.69 -1.23 0.02
CA GLY A 83 19.70 -1.88 1.37
C GLY A 83 20.35 -3.30 1.55
N HIS A 84 20.65 -4.09 0.52
CA HIS A 84 21.25 -5.46 0.54
C HIS A 84 20.77 -6.39 1.67
N ARG A 85 19.45 -6.51 1.87
CA ARG A 85 18.84 -7.28 2.99
C ARG A 85 18.34 -8.67 2.64
N ASN A 86 18.77 -9.26 1.52
CA ASN A 86 18.37 -10.61 1.08
C ASN A 86 18.55 -11.69 2.17
N ILE A 87 19.68 -11.70 2.88
CA ILE A 87 19.95 -12.66 3.97
C ILE A 87 19.00 -12.41 5.15
N ASP A 88 18.75 -11.14 5.50
CA ASP A 88 17.85 -10.79 6.59
C ASP A 88 16.39 -11.13 6.26
N SER A 89 15.96 -10.90 5.01
CA SER A 89 14.66 -11.35 4.47
C SER A 89 14.51 -12.86 4.51
N TRP A 90 15.54 -13.61 4.11
CA TRP A 90 15.55 -15.07 4.23
C TRP A 90 15.41 -15.53 5.69
N ARG A 91 16.13 -14.90 6.62
CA ARG A 91 16.02 -15.23 8.05
C ARG A 91 14.62 -14.94 8.59
N ALA A 92 14.03 -13.81 8.23
CA ALA A 92 12.68 -13.44 8.63
C ALA A 92 11.65 -14.47 8.15
N ILE A 93 11.65 -14.81 6.85
CA ILE A 93 10.70 -15.79 6.32
C ILE A 93 10.93 -17.19 6.88
N ARG A 94 12.17 -17.55 7.22
CA ARG A 94 12.47 -18.84 7.88
C ARG A 94 11.94 -18.93 9.30
N ARG A 95 11.99 -17.84 10.08
CA ARG A 95 11.36 -17.80 11.41
C ARG A 95 9.85 -17.96 11.30
N LEU A 96 9.23 -17.29 10.33
CA LEU A 96 7.80 -17.41 10.05
C LEU A 96 7.40 -18.81 9.56
N GLN A 97 8.20 -19.41 8.68
CA GLN A 97 8.00 -20.79 8.23
C GLN A 97 8.06 -21.76 9.41
N HIS A 98 9.04 -21.60 10.31
CA HIS A 98 9.16 -22.47 11.48
C HIS A 98 8.02 -22.28 12.48
N ALA A 99 7.61 -21.03 12.74
CA ALA A 99 6.59 -20.73 13.74
C ALA A 99 5.17 -21.04 13.26
N TYR A 100 4.89 -20.84 11.96
CA TYR A 100 3.52 -20.86 11.43
C TYR A 100 3.31 -21.73 10.19
N GLY A 101 4.36 -22.34 9.64
CA GLY A 101 4.28 -23.15 8.43
C GLY A 101 4.05 -22.35 7.14
N TYR A 102 4.35 -21.05 7.13
CA TYR A 102 4.20 -20.22 5.93
C TYR A 102 5.23 -20.59 4.85
N ASP A 103 4.85 -20.37 3.60
CA ASP A 103 5.74 -20.64 2.46
C ASP A 103 6.97 -19.71 2.54
N PRO A 104 8.17 -20.22 2.21
CA PRO A 104 9.40 -19.44 2.28
C PRO A 104 9.53 -18.50 1.06
N THR A 105 8.55 -17.61 0.90
CA THR A 105 8.43 -16.64 -0.18
C THR A 105 8.59 -15.22 0.35
N VAL A 106 9.40 -14.41 -0.33
CA VAL A 106 9.55 -12.98 -0.08
C VAL A 106 9.04 -12.23 -1.30
N CYS A 107 8.27 -11.17 -1.09
CA CYS A 107 7.73 -10.34 -2.14
C CYS A 107 8.23 -8.91 -2.06
N ALA A 108 8.44 -8.31 -3.22
CA ALA A 108 8.90 -6.96 -3.44
C ALA A 108 7.87 -6.17 -4.25
N GLY A 109 7.69 -4.90 -3.94
CA GLY A 109 6.75 -4.02 -4.62
C GLY A 109 6.63 -2.69 -3.91
N TRP A 110 6.00 -1.73 -4.58
CA TRP A 110 5.79 -0.40 -4.02
C TRP A 110 4.90 -0.44 -2.79
N SER A 111 5.28 0.28 -1.73
CA SER A 111 4.57 0.33 -0.44
C SER A 111 4.04 1.72 -0.10
N ASP A 112 3.93 2.61 -1.09
CA ASP A 112 3.49 4.00 -0.92
C ASP A 112 2.03 4.14 -0.47
N GLY A 113 1.20 3.10 -0.65
CA GLY A 113 -0.21 3.12 -0.32
C GLY A 113 -0.75 1.72 -0.10
N TRP A 114 -1.36 1.47 1.05
CA TRP A 114 -1.97 0.18 1.35
C TRP A 114 -2.96 0.28 2.51
N TYR A 115 -3.95 -0.61 2.52
CA TYR A 115 -4.99 -0.71 3.55
C TYR A 115 -5.08 -2.14 4.05
N VAL A 116 -5.26 -2.29 5.36
CA VAL A 116 -5.49 -3.59 6.01
C VAL A 116 -6.75 -3.54 6.86
N PRO A 117 -7.68 -4.49 6.67
CA PRO A 117 -8.90 -4.59 7.46
C PRO A 117 -8.59 -4.96 8.90
N ARG A 118 -9.46 -4.55 9.83
CA ARG A 118 -9.32 -4.84 11.26
C ARG A 118 -9.12 -6.31 11.58
N SER A 119 -9.83 -7.18 10.86
CA SER A 119 -9.75 -8.64 11.00
C SER A 119 -8.34 -9.20 10.79
N ALA A 120 -7.45 -8.45 10.14
CA ALA A 120 -6.08 -8.85 9.84
C ALA A 120 -5.03 -8.18 10.73
N TRP A 121 -5.40 -7.29 11.66
CA TRP A 121 -4.44 -6.45 12.39
C TRP A 121 -3.47 -7.22 13.27
N ASP A 122 -3.95 -8.13 14.12
CA ASP A 122 -3.08 -8.86 15.05
C ASP A 122 -2.03 -9.67 14.29
N MET A 123 -2.43 -10.25 13.16
CA MET A 123 -1.51 -10.99 12.33
C MET A 123 -0.57 -10.10 11.54
N PHE A 124 -1.08 -8.98 11.03
CA PHE A 124 -0.23 -7.99 10.41
C PHE A 124 0.88 -7.58 11.39
N THR A 125 0.54 -7.26 12.65
CA THR A 125 1.51 -6.95 13.71
C THR A 125 2.50 -8.09 13.93
N ASN A 126 2.02 -9.32 14.12
CA ASN A 126 2.87 -10.49 14.40
C ASN A 126 3.81 -10.86 13.24
N VAL A 127 3.35 -10.73 12.00
CA VAL A 127 4.19 -11.05 10.83
C VAL A 127 5.16 -9.89 10.58
N SER A 128 4.70 -8.64 10.67
CA SER A 128 5.55 -7.47 10.39
C SER A 128 6.67 -7.26 11.42
N SER A 129 6.53 -7.74 12.67
CA SER A 129 7.61 -7.67 13.66
C SER A 129 8.85 -8.46 13.26
N GLU A 130 8.72 -9.46 12.39
CA GLU A 130 9.87 -10.23 11.88
C GLU A 130 10.72 -9.47 10.86
N PHE A 131 10.19 -8.37 10.31
CA PHE A 131 10.80 -7.62 9.21
C PHE A 131 11.46 -6.29 9.64
N GLY A 132 11.68 -6.05 10.93
CA GLY A 132 12.24 -4.79 11.46
C GLY A 132 13.42 -4.16 10.67
N PRO A 133 14.47 -4.91 10.28
CA PRO A 133 15.62 -4.35 9.55
C PRO A 133 15.47 -4.33 8.01
N ILE A 134 14.33 -4.79 7.49
CA ILE A 134 14.06 -4.97 6.06
C ILE A 134 13.33 -3.75 5.50
N VAL A 135 13.66 -3.33 4.28
CA VAL A 135 13.04 -2.13 3.66
C VAL A 135 11.55 -2.35 3.39
N HIS A 136 10.77 -1.27 3.41
CA HIS A 136 9.30 -1.34 3.37
C HIS A 136 8.77 -1.94 2.08
N GLU A 137 9.46 -1.73 0.96
CA GLU A 137 9.17 -2.27 -0.36
C GLU A 137 9.30 -3.79 -0.43
N VAL A 138 9.75 -4.43 0.66
CA VAL A 138 9.89 -5.87 0.83
C VAL A 138 9.01 -6.35 1.97
N ALA A 139 9.16 -5.71 3.13
CA ALA A 139 8.45 -6.08 4.34
C ALA A 139 6.93 -6.03 4.11
N ILE A 140 6.41 -4.92 3.58
CA ILE A 140 4.97 -4.72 3.42
C ILE A 140 4.40 -5.67 2.37
N PRO A 141 4.92 -5.75 1.13
CA PRO A 141 4.37 -6.68 0.15
C PRO A 141 4.44 -8.15 0.60
N THR A 142 5.50 -8.54 1.32
CA THR A 142 5.61 -9.89 1.89
C THR A 142 4.53 -10.15 2.95
N VAL A 143 4.36 -9.23 3.92
CA VAL A 143 3.34 -9.35 4.97
C VAL A 143 1.93 -9.43 4.36
N LEU A 144 1.62 -8.56 3.39
CA LEU A 144 0.31 -8.56 2.72
C LEU A 144 0.06 -9.85 1.93
N GLN A 145 1.09 -10.40 1.27
CA GLN A 145 0.99 -11.68 0.57
C GLN A 145 0.80 -12.87 1.54
N ILE A 146 1.46 -12.85 2.70
CA ILE A 146 1.24 -13.88 3.74
C ILE A 146 -0.20 -13.84 4.24
N LEU A 147 -0.72 -12.66 4.57
CA LEU A 147 -2.10 -12.47 4.99
C LEU A 147 -3.08 -12.97 3.93
N HIS A 148 -2.81 -12.65 2.67
CA HIS A 148 -3.64 -13.09 1.56
C HIS A 148 -3.63 -14.62 1.38
N ARG A 149 -2.45 -15.21 1.22
CA ARG A 149 -2.29 -16.63 0.83
C ARG A 149 -2.59 -17.59 1.97
N HIS A 150 -2.15 -17.28 3.18
CA HIS A 150 -2.24 -18.22 4.31
C HIS A 150 -3.50 -18.02 5.18
N ARG A 151 -4.18 -16.88 5.07
CA ARG A 151 -5.41 -16.61 5.85
C ARG A 151 -6.63 -16.28 5.03
N GLY A 152 -6.50 -16.30 3.71
CA GLY A 152 -7.63 -16.03 2.82
C GLY A 152 -8.16 -14.60 2.94
N VAL A 153 -7.38 -13.65 3.48
CA VAL A 153 -7.78 -12.25 3.45
C VAL A 153 -7.81 -11.82 1.97
N PRO A 154 -8.95 -11.35 1.44
CA PRO A 154 -9.03 -11.00 0.04
C PRO A 154 -8.03 -9.88 -0.28
N LEU A 155 -7.37 -9.97 -1.44
CA LEU A 155 -6.43 -8.95 -1.90
C LEU A 155 -7.03 -8.22 -3.11
N GLN A 156 -7.05 -6.90 -3.06
CA GLN A 156 -7.48 -6.01 -4.13
C GLN A 156 -6.31 -5.13 -4.55
N LEU A 157 -5.84 -5.35 -5.78
CA LEU A 157 -4.74 -4.58 -6.36
C LEU A 157 -5.27 -3.44 -7.24
N ASP A 158 -4.89 -2.19 -6.96
CA ASP A 158 -5.25 -1.02 -7.78
C ASP A 158 -4.09 -0.56 -8.67
N GLY A 159 -4.33 -0.52 -9.97
CA GLY A 159 -3.36 -0.08 -10.99
C GLY A 159 -3.59 1.35 -11.51
N ARG A 160 -4.53 2.10 -10.92
CA ARG A 160 -4.94 3.43 -11.42
C ARG A 160 -4.24 4.60 -10.74
N CYS A 161 -3.09 4.37 -10.12
CA CYS A 161 -2.26 5.47 -9.65
C CYS A 161 -1.37 6.05 -10.75
N TRP A 162 -0.87 7.27 -10.52
CA TRP A 162 0.01 7.99 -11.42
C TRP A 162 1.36 8.34 -10.79
N GLY A 163 2.42 8.30 -11.60
CA GLY A 163 3.70 8.94 -11.29
C GLY A 163 4.61 8.11 -10.42
N GLY A 164 5.72 8.71 -9.97
CA GLY A 164 6.65 8.19 -8.96
C GLY A 164 7.44 9.33 -8.36
N CYS A 165 8.38 9.07 -7.43
CA CYS A 165 9.18 10.07 -6.69
C CYS A 165 9.70 11.26 -7.53
N CYS A 166 10.00 10.95 -8.78
CA CYS A 166 10.91 11.69 -9.61
C CYS A 166 10.20 12.26 -10.86
N GLY A 167 8.87 12.22 -10.89
CA GLY A 167 8.04 12.80 -11.95
C GLY A 167 6.81 13.50 -11.39
N ASN A 168 6.50 14.69 -11.91
CA ASN A 168 5.27 15.42 -11.58
C ASN A 168 4.18 15.13 -12.60
N ALA A 169 2.92 15.08 -12.15
CA ALA A 169 1.77 15.02 -13.06
C ALA A 169 1.80 16.27 -13.93
N ARG A 170 1.94 16.09 -15.25
CA ARG A 170 2.21 17.19 -16.19
C ARG A 170 0.95 17.72 -16.86
N SER A 171 -0.13 16.94 -16.86
CA SER A 171 -1.42 17.34 -17.40
C SER A 171 -2.53 17.16 -16.38
N THR A 172 -3.59 17.97 -16.49
CA THR A 172 -4.82 17.82 -15.71
C THR A 172 -5.53 16.50 -16.05
N ASP A 173 -5.40 16.04 -17.29
CA ASP A 173 -5.89 14.76 -17.77
C ASP A 173 -5.28 13.57 -17.02
N ASP A 174 -3.97 13.62 -16.76
CA ASP A 174 -3.28 12.60 -15.95
C ASP A 174 -3.85 12.54 -14.53
N ILE A 175 -4.28 13.67 -13.98
CA ILE A 175 -4.82 13.74 -12.62
C ILE A 175 -6.26 13.22 -12.59
N LEU A 176 -7.10 13.64 -13.54
CA LEU A 176 -8.53 13.30 -13.57
C LEU A 176 -8.81 11.83 -13.89
N LYS A 177 -7.94 11.18 -14.68
CA LYS A 177 -8.12 9.77 -15.10
C LYS A 177 -7.60 8.75 -14.07
N LYS A 178 -7.15 9.22 -12.89
CA LYS A 178 -6.39 8.43 -11.92
C LYS A 178 -7.04 8.52 -10.54
N THR A 179 -6.93 7.43 -9.78
CA THR A 179 -7.51 7.34 -8.43
C THR A 179 -6.55 7.84 -7.36
N CYS A 180 -5.26 7.92 -7.70
CA CYS A 180 -4.15 8.23 -6.80
C CYS A 180 -2.91 8.65 -7.58
N GLY A 181 -1.90 9.17 -6.89
CA GLY A 181 -0.60 9.40 -7.48
C GLY A 181 0.41 10.02 -6.53
N HIS A 182 1.62 10.21 -7.06
CA HIS A 182 2.76 10.85 -6.38
C HIS A 182 2.68 12.39 -6.51
N ARG A 183 3.80 13.08 -6.68
CA ARG A 183 3.85 14.55 -6.76
C ARG A 183 2.97 15.20 -7.85
N MET A 184 2.16 16.18 -7.46
CA MET A 184 1.50 17.15 -8.36
C MET A 184 2.35 18.41 -8.55
N ASN A 185 2.32 19.01 -9.75
CA ASN A 185 2.92 20.33 -9.95
C ASN A 185 1.98 21.46 -9.54
N LEU A 186 1.93 21.76 -8.24
CA LEU A 186 1.04 22.79 -7.68
C LEU A 186 1.42 24.24 -8.02
N THR A 187 2.54 24.49 -8.71
CA THR A 187 2.86 25.83 -9.20
C THR A 187 1.97 26.24 -10.38
N GLN A 188 1.43 25.26 -11.10
CA GLN A 188 0.51 25.46 -12.23
C GLN A 188 -0.92 25.69 -11.74
N GLN A 189 -1.57 26.76 -12.21
CA GLN A 189 -2.95 27.09 -11.84
C GLN A 189 -3.91 25.96 -12.23
N ALA A 190 -3.77 25.42 -13.44
CA ALA A 190 -4.61 24.32 -13.93
C ALA A 190 -4.57 23.07 -13.03
N THR A 191 -3.41 22.74 -12.47
CA THR A 191 -3.26 21.64 -11.50
C THR A 191 -4.03 21.94 -10.21
N ARG A 192 -3.91 23.17 -9.69
CA ARG A 192 -4.63 23.58 -8.48
C ARG A 192 -6.14 23.56 -8.68
N ASP A 193 -6.62 24.07 -9.81
CA ASP A 193 -8.05 24.08 -10.15
C ASP A 193 -8.60 22.66 -10.27
N THR A 194 -7.82 21.75 -10.87
CA THR A 194 -8.18 20.34 -10.98
C THR A 194 -8.30 19.69 -9.61
N LEU A 195 -7.31 19.90 -8.72
CA LEU A 195 -7.35 19.38 -7.36
C LEU A 195 -8.56 19.94 -6.57
N GLN A 196 -8.81 21.25 -6.68
CA GLN A 196 -9.97 21.88 -6.03
C GLN A 196 -11.30 21.29 -6.52
N SER A 197 -11.42 21.04 -7.83
CA SER A 197 -12.60 20.40 -8.41
C SER A 197 -12.82 18.99 -7.86
N MET A 198 -11.75 18.17 -7.82
CA MET A 198 -11.81 16.81 -7.25
C MET A 198 -12.27 16.83 -5.79
N LEU A 199 -11.70 17.71 -4.96
CA LEU A 199 -12.07 17.85 -3.56
C LEU A 199 -13.53 18.32 -3.39
N ALA A 200 -13.99 19.22 -4.26
CA ALA A 200 -15.38 19.68 -4.24
C ALA A 200 -16.36 18.56 -4.59
N GLU A 201 -16.01 17.66 -5.52
CA GLU A 201 -16.80 16.47 -5.82
C GLU A 201 -16.83 15.47 -4.66
N ASP A 202 -15.67 15.16 -4.07
CA ASP A 202 -15.58 14.30 -2.88
C ASP A 202 -16.46 14.83 -1.74
N LEU A 203 -16.40 16.14 -1.48
CA LEU A 203 -17.22 16.78 -0.45
C LEU A 203 -18.72 16.68 -0.74
N LYS A 204 -19.14 16.80 -2.02
CA LYS A 204 -20.55 16.61 -2.40
C LYS A 204 -21.00 15.17 -2.11
N ILE A 205 -20.16 14.18 -2.41
CA ILE A 205 -20.46 12.76 -2.14
C ILE A 205 -20.57 12.50 -0.64
N LEU A 206 -19.62 13.01 0.15
CA LEU A 206 -19.65 12.89 1.62
C LEU A 206 -20.92 13.50 2.21
N ARG A 207 -21.29 14.71 1.78
CA ARG A 207 -22.52 15.39 2.24
C ARG A 207 -23.78 14.61 1.88
N ARG A 208 -23.86 14.00 0.69
CA ARG A 208 -25.00 13.15 0.29
C ARG A 208 -25.11 11.92 1.18
N ARG A 209 -23.99 11.24 1.46
CA ARG A 209 -23.98 10.06 2.35
C ARG A 209 -24.37 10.40 3.78
N ALA A 210 -23.86 11.50 4.33
CA ALA A 210 -24.22 11.95 5.68
C ALA A 210 -25.72 12.25 5.82
N ARG A 211 -26.36 12.79 4.77
CA ARG A 211 -27.82 13.00 4.75
C ARG A 211 -28.60 11.68 4.65
N ALA A 212 -28.11 10.73 3.86
CA ALA A 212 -28.76 9.44 3.67
C ALA A 212 -28.64 8.50 4.88
N GLY A 213 -27.59 8.63 5.69
CA GLY A 213 -27.41 7.85 6.93
C GLY A 213 -28.08 8.44 8.17
N ASN A 214 -28.66 9.65 8.06
CA ASN A 214 -29.45 10.31 9.11
C ASN A 214 -30.97 10.26 8.82
N ALA A 215 -31.39 9.47 7.83
CA ALA A 215 -32.77 9.21 7.45
C ALA A 215 -33.09 7.73 7.65
#